data_AF-A0A0C2N627-F1
#
_entry.id   AF-A0A0C2N627-F1
#
_cell.length_a   1.000
_cell.length_b   1.000
_cell.length_c   1.000
_cell.angle_alpha   90.00
_cell.angle_beta   90.00
_cell.angle_gamma   90.00
#
_symmetry.space_group_name_H-M   'P 1'
#
loop_
_entity.id
_entity.type
_entity.pdbx_description
1 polymer ?
#
loop_
_entity_poly.entity_id
_entity_poly.type
_entity_poly.pdbx_seq_one_letter_code
_entity_poly.pdbx_strand_id
1 'polypeptide(L)'
;MWTLFVYSEPEENLWMSESEQKYITTQIYPSGKPPKKSMKNVPFCGIFTSPHLYIFTIVHFGRMFALYMNIFGIVNLSPEMAGNLAMIPFVADFIFRSFYPKFVNSMKKSGMKITAIRKLNTLIGSVGCSSSLIA
;
A
#
# COMPACT_ATOMS: atom_id res chain seq x y z
N MET A 1 -5.77 22.16 11.31
CA MET A 1 -4.41 21.65 11.04
C MET A 1 -4.29 21.11 9.62
N TRP A 2 -5.18 20.21 9.19
CA TRP A 2 -5.19 19.64 7.82
C TRP A 2 -5.22 20.71 6.70
N THR A 3 -6.10 21.71 6.81
CA THR A 3 -6.24 22.79 5.82
C THR A 3 -5.04 23.74 5.74
N LEU A 4 -4.18 23.76 6.76
CA LEU A 4 -3.03 24.65 6.81
C LEU A 4 -1.77 23.98 6.27
N PHE A 5 -1.59 22.68 6.53
CA PHE A 5 -0.34 21.97 6.22
C PHE A 5 -0.46 20.93 5.10
N VAL A 6 -1.66 20.64 4.62
CA VAL A 6 -1.88 19.60 3.60
C VAL A 6 -2.35 20.25 2.30
N TYR A 7 -1.48 20.17 1.29
CA TYR A 7 -1.75 20.61 -0.08
C TYR A 7 -1.83 19.38 -0.99
N SER A 8 -2.78 19.39 -1.93
CA SER A 8 -3.02 18.23 -2.81
C SER A 8 -2.00 18.18 -3.94
N GLU A 9 -1.59 19.35 -4.42
CA GLU A 9 -0.59 19.49 -5.47
C GLU A 9 0.64 20.26 -4.94
N PRO A 10 1.86 19.93 -5.39
CA PRO A 10 3.07 20.63 -4.95
C PRO A 10 3.08 22.11 -5.35
N GLU A 11 2.34 22.48 -6.39
CA GLU A 11 2.15 23.88 -6.83
C GLU A 11 1.28 24.70 -5.87
N GLU A 12 0.41 24.06 -5.07
CA GLU A 12 -0.45 24.73 -4.10
C GLU A 12 0.29 25.05 -2.79
N ASN A 13 1.47 24.45 -2.57
CA ASN A 13 2.21 24.62 -1.34
C ASN A 13 3.09 25.87 -1.36
N LEU A 14 2.69 26.89 -0.61
CA LEU A 14 3.40 28.17 -0.49
C LEU A 14 4.78 28.06 0.21
N TRP A 15 5.03 27.00 0.99
CA TRP A 15 6.28 26.84 1.73
C TRP A 15 7.30 25.92 1.04
N MET A 16 6.98 25.40 -0.15
CA MET A 16 7.90 24.53 -0.89
C MET A 16 8.92 25.36 -1.67
N SER A 17 10.19 24.93 -1.64
CA SER A 17 11.23 25.56 -2.45
C SER A 17 11.06 25.21 -3.94
N GLU A 18 11.40 26.14 -4.83
CA GLU A 18 11.28 25.92 -6.29
C GLU A 18 12.10 24.71 -6.77
N SER A 19 13.26 24.47 -6.15
CA SER A 19 14.12 23.33 -6.48
C SER A 19 13.48 22.00 -6.09
N GLU A 20 12.85 21.92 -4.92
CA GLU A 20 12.10 20.75 -4.46
C GLU A 20 10.85 20.51 -5.31
N GLN A 21 10.11 21.57 -5.62
CA GLN A 21 8.94 21.51 -6.49
C GLN A 21 9.31 20.99 -7.88
N LYS A 22 10.40 21.50 -8.47
CA LYS A 22 10.90 21.04 -9.77
C LYS A 22 11.36 19.59 -9.72
N TYR A 23 12.05 19.18 -8.65
CA TYR A 23 12.47 17.80 -8.45
C TYR A 23 11.25 16.85 -8.41
N ILE A 24 10.27 17.15 -7.57
CA ILE A 24 9.06 16.33 -7.40
C ILE A 24 8.28 16.25 -8.73
N THR A 25 8.04 17.38 -9.38
CA THR A 25 7.25 17.45 -10.62
C THR A 25 7.92 16.66 -11.75
N THR A 26 9.24 16.78 -11.89
CA THR A 26 10.01 16.05 -12.93
C THR A 26 10.04 14.54 -12.66
N GLN A 27 10.10 14.13 -11.39
CA GLN A 27 10.11 12.71 -11.01
C GLN A 27 8.73 12.05 -11.15
N ILE A 28 7.65 12.76 -10.83
CA ILE A 28 6.27 12.22 -10.90
C ILE A 28 5.73 12.27 -12.33
N TYR A 29 6.01 13.35 -13.07
CA TYR A 29 5.48 13.60 -14.40
C TYR A 29 6.60 13.85 -15.42
N PRO A 30 7.43 12.83 -15.73
CA PRO A 30 8.55 12.99 -16.67
C PRO A 30 8.12 13.37 -18.09
N SER A 31 6.86 13.12 -18.45
CA SER A 31 6.26 13.44 -19.75
C SER A 31 5.23 14.58 -19.69
N GLY A 32 5.22 15.36 -18.61
CA GLY A 32 4.26 16.44 -18.37
C GLY A 32 3.06 16.03 -17.51
N LYS A 33 2.50 17.01 -16.80
CA LYS A 33 1.39 16.82 -15.85
C LYS A 33 0.12 16.41 -16.63
N PRO A 34 -0.51 15.27 -16.32
CA PRO A 34 -1.76 14.89 -16.96
C PRO A 34 -2.86 15.89 -16.59
N PRO A 35 -3.88 16.06 -17.45
CA PRO A 35 -4.99 16.95 -17.15
C PRO A 35 -5.69 16.53 -15.85
N LYS A 36 -6.17 17.52 -15.08
CA LYS A 36 -6.83 17.31 -13.79
C LYS A 36 -7.91 16.24 -13.93
N LYS A 37 -7.76 15.14 -13.19
CA LYS A 37 -8.64 13.98 -13.28
C LYS A 37 -10.05 14.40 -12.83
N SER A 38 -10.93 14.63 -13.80
CA SER A 38 -12.36 14.76 -13.57
C SER A 38 -13.00 13.38 -13.52
N MET A 39 -14.10 13.24 -12.78
CA MET A 39 -14.88 11.99 -12.69
C MET A 39 -15.30 11.47 -14.07
N LYS A 40 -15.40 12.35 -15.08
CA LYS A 40 -15.71 12.00 -16.48
C LYS A 40 -14.59 11.20 -17.18
N ASN A 41 -13.35 11.30 -16.71
CA ASN A 41 -12.19 10.67 -17.34
C ASN A 41 -11.76 9.37 -16.66
N VAL A 42 -12.54 8.87 -15.69
CA VAL A 42 -12.22 7.62 -14.99
C VAL A 42 -12.76 6.44 -15.81
N PRO A 43 -11.90 5.51 -16.28
CA PRO A 43 -12.35 4.36 -17.04
C PRO A 43 -12.92 3.28 -16.11
N PHE A 44 -14.15 3.48 -15.62
CA PHE A 44 -14.80 2.55 -14.69
C PHE A 44 -14.83 1.11 -15.21
N CYS A 45 -15.24 0.90 -16.47
CA CYS A 45 -15.25 -0.44 -17.08
C CYS A 45 -13.86 -1.08 -17.13
N GLY A 46 -12.80 -0.28 -17.33
CA GLY A 46 -11.42 -0.78 -17.34
C GLY A 46 -10.94 -1.21 -15.95
N ILE A 47 -11.39 -0.52 -14.91
CA ILE A 47 -11.07 -0.85 -13.51
C ILE A 47 -11.78 -2.14 -13.09
N PHE A 48 -13.08 -2.26 -13.38
CA PHE A 48 -13.88 -3.44 -13.01
C PHE A 48 -13.56 -4.68 -13.84
N THR A 49 -12.95 -4.53 -15.02
CA THR A 49 -12.47 -5.66 -15.83
C THR A 49 -11.05 -6.11 -15.43
N SER A 50 -10.36 -5.36 -14.57
CA SER A 50 -8.99 -5.70 -14.17
C SER A 50 -8.97 -6.94 -13.25
N PRO A 51 -8.23 -8.01 -13.60
CA PRO A 51 -8.15 -9.22 -12.76
C PRO A 51 -7.51 -8.93 -11.40
N HIS A 52 -6.64 -7.91 -11.33
CA HIS A 52 -6.00 -7.50 -10.09
C HIS A 52 -7.01 -7.01 -9.05
N LEU A 53 -8.10 -6.36 -9.49
CA LEU A 53 -9.15 -5.89 -8.58
C LEU A 53 -9.75 -7.08 -7.81
N TYR A 54 -10.12 -8.15 -8.52
CA TYR A 54 -10.74 -9.32 -7.90
C TYR A 54 -9.79 -10.06 -6.94
N ILE A 55 -8.52 -10.20 -7.32
CA ILE A 55 -7.51 -10.80 -6.44
C ILE A 55 -7.40 -10.01 -5.13
N PHE A 56 -7.30 -8.68 -5.20
CA PHE A 56 -7.25 -7.84 -4.01
C PHE A 56 -8.53 -7.91 -3.19
N THR A 57 -9.71 -7.92 -3.83
CA THR A 57 -11.00 -8.03 -3.13
C THR A 57 -11.13 -9.35 -2.40
N ILE A 58 -10.75 -10.48 -3.00
CA ILE A 58 -10.82 -11.80 -2.36
C ILE A 58 -9.86 -11.88 -1.16
N VAL A 59 -8.63 -11.39 -1.32
CA VAL A 59 -7.66 -11.34 -0.20
C VAL A 59 -8.16 -10.45 0.92
N HIS A 60 -8.71 -9.28 0.59
CA HIS A 60 -9.26 -8.36 1.59
C HIS A 60 -10.47 -8.96 2.31
N PHE A 61 -11.35 -9.63 1.57
CA PHE A 61 -12.48 -10.35 2.12
C PHE A 61 -12.03 -11.47 3.06
N GLY A 62 -11.07 -12.31 2.65
CA GLY A 62 -10.52 -13.37 3.50
C GLY A 62 -9.90 -12.84 4.79
N ARG A 63 -9.17 -11.72 4.73
CA ARG A 63 -8.62 -11.06 5.91
C ARG A 63 -9.71 -10.57 6.86
N MET A 64 -10.75 -9.90 6.34
CA MET A 64 -11.85 -9.41 7.17
C MET A 64 -12.69 -10.55 7.72
N PHE A 65 -12.94 -11.60 6.93
CA PHE A 65 -13.65 -12.79 7.36
C PHE A 65 -12.93 -13.51 8.50
N ALA A 66 -11.61 -13.71 8.39
CA ALA A 66 -10.81 -14.30 9.46
C ALA A 66 -10.84 -13.45 10.74
N LEU A 67 -10.77 -12.12 10.61
CA LEU A 67 -10.88 -11.19 11.75
C LEU A 67 -12.24 -11.31 12.44
N TYR A 68 -13.35 -11.31 11.68
CA TYR A 68 -14.68 -11.45 12.24
C TYR A 68 -14.92 -12.82 12.87
N MET A 69 -14.47 -13.90 12.24
CA MET A 69 -14.55 -15.26 12.81
C MET A 69 -13.82 -15.38 14.15
N ASN A 70 -12.70 -14.66 14.30
CA ASN A 70 -11.96 -14.57 15.55
C ASN A 70 -12.73 -13.77 16.63
N ILE A 71 -13.31 -12.62 16.26
CA ILE A 71 -14.11 -11.79 17.16
C ILE A 71 -15.39 -12.48 17.63
N PHE A 72 -16.07 -13.23 16.75
CA PHE A 72 -17.31 -13.95 17.07
C PHE A 72 -17.09 -15.29 17.78
N GLY A 73 -15.84 -15.65 18.12
CA GLY A 73 -15.55 -16.78 19.00
C GLY A 73 -15.81 -18.17 18.40
N ILE A 74 -15.90 -18.30 17.06
CA ILE A 74 -16.08 -19.61 16.40
C ILE A 74 -14.79 -20.45 16.49
N VAL A 75 -13.65 -19.82 16.74
CA VAL A 75 -12.39 -20.44 17.16
C VAL A 75 -12.25 -20.27 18.68
N ASN A 76 -12.15 -21.38 19.42
CA ASN A 76 -11.99 -21.45 20.89
C ASN A 76 -10.63 -20.87 21.36
N LEU A 77 -10.36 -19.61 21.09
CA LEU A 77 -9.22 -18.88 21.64
C LEU A 77 -9.70 -18.08 22.84
N SER A 78 -8.95 -18.14 23.96
CA SER A 78 -9.27 -17.28 25.10
C SER A 78 -9.24 -15.81 24.66
N PRO A 79 -10.11 -14.94 25.19
CA PRO A 79 -10.18 -13.53 24.79
C PRO A 79 -8.83 -12.80 24.87
N GLU A 80 -7.99 -13.17 25.84
CA GLU A 80 -6.63 -12.66 26.01
C GLU A 80 -5.68 -13.10 24.89
N MET A 81 -5.76 -14.36 24.46
CA MET A 81 -4.92 -14.88 23.38
C MET A 81 -5.37 -14.39 22.01
N ALA A 82 -6.68 -14.23 21.80
CA ALA A 82 -7.25 -13.60 20.61
C ALA A 82 -6.83 -12.12 20.48
N GLY A 83 -6.87 -11.36 21.58
CA GLY A 83 -6.41 -9.96 21.62
C GLY A 83 -4.93 -9.82 21.28
N ASN A 84 -4.08 -10.68 21.86
CA ASN A 84 -2.65 -10.68 21.56
C ASN A 84 -2.37 -11.09 20.10
N LEU A 85 -3.05 -12.11 19.58
CA LEU A 85 -2.89 -12.56 18.20
C LEU A 85 -3.37 -11.51 17.18
N ALA A 86 -4.43 -10.77 17.51
CA ALA A 86 -4.95 -9.69 16.68
C ALA A 86 -4.00 -8.49 16.56
N MET A 87 -3.15 -8.26 17.57
CA MET A 87 -2.15 -7.17 17.57
C MET A 87 -0.93 -7.47 16.68
N ILE A 88 -0.55 -8.74 16.55
CA ILE A 88 0.62 -9.20 15.77
C ILE A 88 0.63 -8.65 14.33
N PRO A 89 -0.44 -8.74 13.52
CA PRO A 89 -0.41 -8.22 12.16
C PRO A 89 -0.22 -6.69 12.11
N PHE A 90 -0.70 -5.94 13.10
CA PHE A 90 -0.49 -4.49 13.15
C PHE A 90 0.96 -4.14 13.54
N VAL A 91 1.53 -4.85 14.50
CA VAL A 91 2.94 -4.66 14.90
C VAL A 91 3.87 -5.08 13.76
N ALA A 92 3.60 -6.23 13.13
CA ALA A 92 4.34 -6.67 11.96
C ALA A 92 4.25 -5.63 10.83
N ASP A 93 3.04 -5.15 10.49
CA ASP A 93 2.86 -4.12 9.46
C ASP A 93 3.61 -2.83 9.80
N PHE A 94 3.63 -2.41 11.08
CA PHE A 94 4.40 -1.25 11.53
C PHE A 94 5.92 -1.43 11.36
N ILE A 95 6.46 -2.59 11.77
CA ILE A 95 7.87 -2.94 11.62
C ILE A 95 8.23 -2.99 10.14
N PHE A 96 7.49 -3.75 9.33
CA PHE A 96 7.76 -3.89 7.90
C PHE A 96 7.67 -2.55 7.17
N ARG A 97 6.68 -1.70 7.46
CA ARG A 97 6.58 -0.35 6.87
C ARG A 97 7.76 0.55 7.22
N SER A 98 8.41 0.34 8.37
CA SER A 98 9.57 1.13 8.80
C SER A 98 10.86 0.71 8.07
N PHE A 99 11.05 -0.59 7.82
CA PHE A 99 12.25 -1.12 7.17
C PHE A 99 12.15 -1.17 5.64
N TYR A 100 10.97 -1.40 5.10
CA TYR A 100 10.75 -1.64 3.68
C TYR A 100 11.16 -0.46 2.76
N PRO A 101 10.91 0.83 3.09
CA PRO A 101 11.36 1.95 2.26
C PRO A 101 12.89 2.03 2.17
N LYS A 102 13.60 1.73 3.26
CA LYS A 102 15.07 1.69 3.29
C LYS A 102 15.60 0.53 2.44
N PHE A 103 14.97 -0.64 2.55
CA PHE A 103 15.30 -1.82 1.75
C PHE A 103 15.10 -1.57 0.24
N VAL A 104 13.95 -0.99 -0.14
CA VAL A 104 13.65 -0.64 -1.53
C VAL A 104 14.60 0.42 -2.07
N ASN A 105 14.96 1.43 -1.27
CA ASN A 105 15.94 2.43 -1.68
C ASN A 105 17.35 1.82 -1.85
N SER A 106 17.72 0.82 -1.04
CA SER A 106 18.96 0.06 -1.22
C SER A 106 18.95 -0.73 -2.54
N MET A 107 17.84 -1.41 -2.86
CA MET A 107 17.68 -2.13 -4.13
C MET A 107 17.72 -1.20 -5.35
N LYS A 108 17.13 0.00 -5.24
CA LYS A 108 17.22 1.03 -6.29
C LYS A 108 18.65 1.52 -6.50
N LYS A 109 19.40 1.75 -5.40
CA LYS A 109 20.82 2.15 -5.46
C LYS A 109 21.72 1.05 -6.06
N SER A 110 21.34 -0.21 -5.92
CA SER A 110 22.00 -1.36 -6.55
C SER A 110 21.76 -1.47 -8.08
N GLY A 111 21.01 -0.54 -8.69
CA GLY A 111 20.76 -0.52 -10.13
C GLY A 111 19.62 -1.44 -10.60
N MET A 112 18.83 -2.01 -9.68
CA MET A 112 17.69 -2.84 -10.07
C MET A 112 16.58 -1.99 -10.71
N LYS A 113 16.11 -2.43 -11.88
CA LYS A 113 14.94 -1.84 -12.55
C LYS A 113 13.71 -1.93 -11.64
N ILE A 114 12.92 -0.85 -11.60
CA ILE A 114 11.71 -0.74 -10.77
C ILE A 114 10.73 -1.91 -11.01
N THR A 115 10.69 -2.45 -12.23
CA THR A 115 9.89 -3.63 -12.59
C THR A 115 10.36 -4.91 -11.90
N ALA A 116 11.65 -5.11 -11.68
CA ALA A 116 12.19 -6.27 -10.96
C ALA A 116 11.88 -6.18 -9.46
N ILE A 117 11.99 -4.99 -8.88
CA ILE A 117 11.61 -4.72 -7.48
C ILE A 117 10.12 -5.01 -7.27
N ARG A 118 9.26 -4.57 -8.19
CA ARG A 118 7.81 -4.86 -8.13
C ARG A 118 7.50 -6.36 -8.18
N LYS A 119 8.16 -7.11 -9.07
CA LYS A 119 8.00 -8.58 -9.16
C LYS A 119 8.45 -9.29 -7.87
N LEU A 120 9.58 -8.88 -7.30
CA LEU A 120 10.09 -9.42 -6.03
C LEU A 120 9.10 -9.15 -4.87
N ASN A 121 8.55 -7.94 -4.79
CA ASN A 121 7.59 -7.59 -3.76
C ASN A 121 6.28 -8.37 -3.89
N THR A 122 5.81 -8.62 -5.12
CA THR A 122 4.65 -9.50 -5.36
C THR A 122 4.96 -10.94 -4.94
N LEU A 123 6.18 -11.43 -5.16
CA LEU A 123 6.60 -12.77 -4.76
C LEU A 123 6.68 -12.91 -3.23
N ILE A 124 7.32 -11.96 -2.54
CA ILE A 124 7.38 -11.93 -1.07
C ILE A 124 5.97 -11.81 -0.46
N GLY A 125 5.12 -10.96 -1.04
CA GLY A 125 3.72 -10.84 -0.62
C GLY A 125 2.93 -12.15 -0.79
N SER A 126 3.15 -12.89 -1.88
CA SER A 126 2.50 -14.18 -2.10
C SER A 126 2.95 -15.27 -1.12
N VAL A 127 4.24 -15.28 -0.75
CA VAL A 127 4.82 -16.22 0.22
C VAL A 127 4.34 -15.90 1.64
N GLY A 128 4.30 -14.62 2.02
CA GLY A 128 3.83 -14.19 3.34
C GLY A 128 2.37 -14.53 3.60
N CYS A 129 1.49 -14.32 2.61
CA CYS A 129 0.08 -14.72 2.72
C CYS A 129 -0.11 -16.24 2.79
N SER A 130 0.79 -17.01 2.17
CA SER A 130 0.75 -18.48 2.19
C SER A 130 1.23 -19.04 3.53
N SER A 131 2.25 -18.43 4.14
CA SER A 131 2.74 -18.86 5.47
C SER A 131 1.78 -18.53 6.60
N SER A 132 1.02 -17.42 6.50
CA SER A 132 -0.02 -17.07 7.49
C SER A 132 -1.28 -17.94 7.41
N LEU A 133 -1.42 -18.77 6.37
CA LEU A 133 -2.50 -19.74 6.23
C LEU A 133 -2.17 -21.12 6.83
N ILE A 134 -0.90 -21.38 7.13
CA ILE A 134 -0.41 -22.67 7.64
C ILE A 134 -0.13 -22.61 9.16
N ALA A 135 -0.18 -21.43 9.77
CA ALA A 135 0.05 -21.22 11.21
C ALA A 135 -1.25 -20.91 11.97
#